data_AF-A0A7J5WSX8-F1
#
_entry.id   AF-A0A7J5WSX8-F1
#
_cell.length_a   1.000
_cell.length_b   1.000
_cell.length_c   1.000
_cell.angle_alpha   90.00
_cell.angle_beta   90.00
_cell.angle_gamma   90.00
#
_symmetry.space_group_name_H-M   'P 1'
#
loop_
_entity.id
_entity.type
_entity.pdbx_description
1 polymer ?
#
loop_
_entity_poly.entity_id
_entity_poly.type
_entity_poly.pdbx_seq_one_letter_code
_entity_poly.pdbx_strand_id
1 'polypeptide(L)'
;MTRFVTHDPSAAARATEELREAAKALSVVITVASQKLAPHPEDPYSAEDALIGLERWVRGEKARRRRIAHTLLLLHEAGVSERALADRIGLGRHAVAQMVADARVEREANA
;
A
#
# COMPACT_ATOMS: atom_id res chain seq x y z
N MET A 1 -12.42 11.12 -13.57
CA MET A 1 -12.97 9.76 -13.43
C MET A 1 -11.91 8.77 -13.88
N THR A 2 -11.63 7.71 -13.11
CA THR A 2 -10.67 6.66 -13.51
C THR A 2 -11.38 5.63 -14.36
N ARG A 3 -10.90 5.40 -15.58
CA ARG A 3 -11.40 4.32 -16.44
C ARG A 3 -10.67 3.03 -16.08
N PHE A 4 -11.43 1.96 -15.87
CA PHE A 4 -10.91 0.60 -15.73
C PHE A 4 -10.96 -0.05 -17.12
N VAL A 5 -9.83 -0.57 -17.58
CA VAL A 5 -9.69 -1.28 -18.86
C VAL A 5 -9.11 -2.65 -18.56
N THR A 6 -9.90 -3.69 -18.77
CA THR A 6 -9.54 -5.08 -18.47
C THR A 6 -9.18 -5.80 -19.76
N HIS A 7 -7.97 -6.36 -19.82
CA HIS A 7 -7.51 -7.19 -20.94
C HIS A 7 -7.61 -8.69 -20.64
N ASP A 8 -7.56 -9.06 -19.36
CA ASP A 8 -7.80 -10.43 -18.86
C ASP A 8 -8.92 -10.39 -17.81
N PRO A 9 -10.16 -10.76 -18.19
CA PRO A 9 -11.30 -10.76 -17.28
C PRO A 9 -11.12 -11.68 -16.06
N SER A 10 -10.38 -12.79 -16.22
CA SER A 10 -10.15 -13.75 -15.14
C SER A 10 -9.18 -13.21 -14.10
N ALA A 11 -8.08 -12.58 -14.55
CA ALA A 11 -7.14 -11.91 -13.67
C ALA A 11 -7.79 -10.73 -12.94
N ALA A 12 -8.61 -9.94 -13.63
CA ALA A 12 -9.30 -8.80 -13.02
C ALA A 12 -10.33 -9.23 -11.95
N ALA A 13 -11.06 -10.34 -12.18
CA ALA A 13 -11.98 -10.90 -11.19
C ALA A 13 -11.23 -11.34 -9.92
N ARG A 14 -10.16 -12.14 -10.07
CA ARG A 14 -9.31 -12.56 -8.94
C ARG A 14 -8.72 -11.37 -8.19
N ALA A 15 -8.17 -10.40 -8.93
CA ALA A 15 -7.60 -9.20 -8.32
C ALA A 15 -8.65 -8.42 -7.51
N THR A 16 -9.88 -8.33 -8.02
CA THR A 16 -10.99 -7.65 -7.33
C THR A 16 -11.41 -8.39 -6.04
N GLU A 17 -11.40 -9.72 -6.05
CA GLU A 17 -11.66 -10.53 -4.86
C GLU A 17 -10.58 -10.34 -3.79
N GLU A 18 -9.31 -10.29 -4.21
CA GLU A 18 -8.14 -10.13 -3.32
C GLU A 18 -8.00 -8.71 -2.74
N LEU A 19 -8.55 -7.68 -3.41
CA LEU A 19 -8.42 -6.27 -3.00
C LEU A 19 -8.86 -6.03 -1.55
N ARG A 20 -9.88 -6.74 -1.07
CA ARG A 20 -10.37 -6.59 0.31
C ARG A 20 -9.29 -6.96 1.33
N GLU A 21 -8.64 -8.10 1.15
CA GLU A 21 -7.59 -8.56 2.07
C GLU A 21 -6.31 -7.74 1.93
N ALA A 22 -5.95 -7.33 0.71
CA ALA A 22 -4.83 -6.42 0.50
C ALA A 22 -5.04 -5.06 1.21
N ALA A 23 -6.24 -4.47 1.09
CA ALA A 23 -6.60 -3.23 1.77
C ALA A 23 -6.57 -3.40 3.30
N LYS A 24 -7.08 -4.51 3.82
CA LYS A 24 -7.03 -4.84 5.25
C LYS A 24 -5.59 -4.98 5.74
N ALA A 25 -4.74 -5.70 5.00
CA ALA A 25 -3.33 -5.87 5.35
C ALA A 25 -2.58 -4.54 5.34
N LEU A 26 -2.84 -3.67 4.37
CA LEU A 26 -2.29 -2.31 4.33
C LEU A 26 -2.75 -1.49 5.54
N SER A 27 -4.04 -1.53 5.87
CA SER A 27 -4.60 -0.82 7.02
C SER A 27 -3.94 -1.27 8.33
N VAL A 28 -3.78 -2.58 8.55
CA VAL A 28 -3.14 -3.11 9.77
C VAL A 28 -1.71 -2.60 9.90
N VAL A 29 -0.93 -2.64 8.82
CA VAL A 29 0.46 -2.16 8.86
C VAL A 29 0.54 -0.66 9.13
N ILE A 30 -0.36 0.14 8.56
CA ILE A 30 -0.43 1.58 8.85
C ILE A 30 -0.76 1.78 10.33
N THR A 31 -1.83 1.17 10.83
CA THR A 31 -2.27 1.31 12.24
C THR A 31 -1.18 0.94 13.23
N VAL A 32 -0.52 -0.21 13.03
CA VAL A 32 0.55 -0.66 13.92
C VAL A 32 1.75 0.30 13.87
N ALA A 33 2.14 0.75 12.68
CA ALA A 33 3.26 1.66 12.53
C ALA A 33 2.97 3.07 13.07
N SER A 34 1.71 3.51 13.05
CA SER A 34 1.30 4.85 13.50
C SER A 34 0.85 4.90 14.96
N GLN A 35 0.71 3.76 15.65
CA GLN A 35 0.05 3.69 16.97
C GLN A 35 0.64 4.67 18.00
N LYS A 36 1.96 4.81 18.06
CA LYS A 36 2.64 5.73 18.99
C LYS A 36 2.64 7.19 18.54
N LEU A 37 2.29 7.45 17.28
CA LEU A 37 2.06 8.79 16.73
C LEU A 37 0.60 9.25 16.87
N ALA A 38 -0.28 8.41 17.43
CA ALA A 38 -1.68 8.71 17.68
C ALA A 38 -1.99 8.69 19.20
N PRO A 39 -1.43 9.62 19.99
CA PRO A 39 -1.68 9.67 21.43
C PRO A 39 -3.14 10.00 21.74
N HIS A 40 -3.62 9.52 22.88
CA HIS A 40 -4.93 9.94 23.41
C HIS A 40 -4.77 11.29 24.13
N PRO A 41 -5.71 12.25 23.97
CA PRO A 41 -5.59 13.57 24.60
C PRO A 41 -5.46 13.57 26.12
N GLU A 42 -6.01 12.54 26.76
CA GLU A 42 -6.01 12.37 28.23
C GLU A 42 -4.74 11.70 28.77
N ASP A 43 -3.90 11.14 27.90
CA ASP A 43 -2.68 10.44 28.31
C ASP A 43 -1.49 11.41 28.33
N PRO A 44 -0.60 11.35 29.34
CA PRO A 44 0.68 12.04 29.29
C PRO A 44 1.46 11.65 28.03
N TYR A 45 1.90 12.63 27.25
CA TYR A 45 2.68 12.42 26.03
C TYR A 45 3.98 13.22 26.08
N SER A 46 5.10 12.50 26.09
CA SER A 46 6.44 13.11 26.18
C SER A 46 7.10 13.28 24.82
N ALA A 47 8.18 14.06 24.77
CA ALA A 47 9.02 14.14 23.58
C ALA A 47 9.68 12.80 23.22
N GLU A 48 9.96 11.94 24.22
CA GLU A 48 10.50 10.60 24.01
C GLU A 48 9.48 9.69 23.33
N ASP A 49 8.20 9.76 23.72
CA ASP A 49 7.12 9.01 23.06
C ASP A 49 6.99 9.39 21.58
N ALA A 50 7.11 10.68 21.26
CA ALA A 50 7.11 11.17 19.88
C ALA A 50 8.29 10.63 19.07
N LEU A 51 9.49 10.62 19.66
CA LEU A 51 10.69 10.09 19.01
C LEU A 51 10.56 8.58 18.75
N ILE A 52 10.08 7.81 19.73
CA ILE A 52 9.83 6.36 19.58
C ILE A 52 8.78 6.10 18.50
N GLY A 53 7.71 6.90 18.45
CA GLY A 53 6.70 6.83 17.41
C GLY A 53 7.27 7.07 16.02
N LEU A 54 8.09 8.12 15.87
CA LEU A 54 8.74 8.45 14.61
C LEU A 54 9.73 7.37 14.17
N GLU A 55 10.56 6.85 15.09
CA GLU A 55 11.50 5.77 14.81
C GLU A 55 10.78 4.53 14.27
N ARG A 56 9.69 4.11 14.92
CA ARG A 56 8.87 2.98 14.48
C ARG A 56 8.24 3.23 13.12
N TRP A 57 7.72 4.43 12.89
CA TRP A 57 7.18 4.81 11.60
C TRP A 57 8.24 4.70 10.50
N VAL A 58 9.41 5.31 10.68
CA VAL A 58 10.48 5.29 9.68
C VAL A 58 10.97 3.86 9.42
N ARG A 59 11.22 3.06 10.47
CA ARG A 59 11.67 1.67 10.30
C ARG A 59 10.63 0.78 9.63
N GLY A 60 9.34 1.07 9.79
CA GLY A 60 8.24 0.36 9.13
C GLY A 60 8.05 0.68 7.64
N GLU A 61 8.80 1.64 7.08
CA GLU A 61 8.61 2.12 5.71
C GLU A 61 8.69 1.01 4.66
N LYS A 62 9.66 0.09 4.80
CA LYS A 62 9.80 -1.05 3.86
C LYS A 62 8.55 -1.93 3.84
N ALA A 63 7.99 -2.24 5.01
CA ALA A 63 6.79 -3.07 5.12
C ALA A 63 5.56 -2.35 4.55
N ARG A 64 5.39 -1.05 4.84
CA ARG A 64 4.33 -0.23 4.25
C ARG A 64 4.43 -0.19 2.73
N ARG A 65 5.62 0.08 2.19
CA ARG A 65 5.85 0.12 0.74
C ARG A 65 5.50 -1.19 0.06
N ARG A 66 5.86 -2.35 0.64
CA ARG A 66 5.45 -3.66 0.11
C ARG A 66 3.93 -3.81 0.04
N ARG A 67 3.20 -3.41 1.08
CA ARG A 67 1.72 -3.48 1.09
C ARG A 67 1.08 -2.51 0.10
N ILE A 68 1.65 -1.31 -0.06
CA ILE A 68 1.23 -0.35 -1.08
C ILE A 68 1.44 -0.95 -2.47
N ALA A 69 2.65 -1.46 -2.75
CA ALA A 69 3.01 -2.06 -4.03
C ALA A 69 2.08 -3.22 -4.42
N HIS A 70 1.78 -4.12 -3.48
CA HIS A 70 0.81 -5.19 -3.69
C HIS A 70 -0.61 -4.68 -3.99
N THR A 71 -1.07 -3.64 -3.27
CA THR A 71 -2.37 -3.02 -3.56
C THR A 71 -2.39 -2.37 -4.95
N LEU A 72 -1.29 -1.73 -5.36
CA LEU A 72 -1.16 -1.14 -6.70
C LEU A 72 -1.17 -2.21 -7.80
N LEU A 73 -0.52 -3.35 -7.59
CA LEU A 73 -0.57 -4.49 -8.51
C LEU A 73 -2.01 -4.97 -8.72
N LEU A 74 -2.78 -5.18 -7.65
CA LEU A 74 -4.16 -5.65 -7.76
C LEU A 74 -5.06 -4.61 -8.44
N LEU A 75 -4.90 -3.33 -8.13
CA LEU A 75 -5.62 -2.25 -8.84
C LEU A 75 -5.25 -2.22 -10.32
N HIS A 76 -3.99 -2.46 -10.66
CA HIS A 76 -3.54 -2.54 -12.03
C HIS A 76 -4.16 -3.73 -12.77
N GLU A 77 -4.17 -4.91 -12.16
CA GLU A 77 -4.78 -6.13 -12.70
C GLU A 77 -6.30 -6.03 -12.82
N ALA A 78 -6.95 -5.30 -11.92
CA ALA A 78 -8.37 -4.94 -12.03
C ALA A 78 -8.66 -3.93 -13.16
N GLY A 79 -7.63 -3.36 -13.79
CA GLY A 79 -7.73 -2.56 -15.01
C GLY A 79 -7.39 -1.08 -14.85
N VAL A 80 -6.81 -0.64 -13.72
CA VAL A 80 -6.32 0.74 -13.59
C VAL A 80 -4.95 0.87 -14.27
N SER A 81 -4.76 1.88 -15.11
CA SER A 81 -3.44 2.13 -15.68
C SER A 81 -2.46 2.67 -14.63
N GLU A 82 -1.18 2.32 -14.74
CA GLU A 82 -0.12 2.85 -13.84
C GLU A 82 -0.06 4.38 -13.85
N ARG A 83 -0.33 5.00 -15.00
CA ARG A 83 -0.49 6.45 -15.10
C ARG A 83 -1.62 6.96 -14.19
N ALA A 84 -2.80 6.35 -14.26
CA ALA A 84 -3.93 6.79 -13.46
C ALA A 84 -3.70 6.54 -11.96
N LEU A 85 -2.97 5.47 -11.60
CA LEU A 85 -2.52 5.22 -10.23
C LEU A 85 -1.58 6.34 -9.76
N ALA A 86 -0.51 6.61 -10.51
CA ALA A 86 0.47 7.65 -10.25
C ALA A 86 -0.18 9.03 -10.05
N ASP A 87 -1.02 9.44 -11.01
CA ASP A 87 -1.73 10.73 -10.99
C ASP A 87 -2.66 10.84 -9.76
N ARG A 88 -3.27 9.73 -9.28
CA ARG A 88 -4.21 9.76 -8.13
C ARG A 88 -3.56 9.73 -6.76
N ILE A 89 -2.41 9.06 -6.63
CA ILE A 89 -1.73 8.90 -5.33
C ILE A 89 -0.56 9.87 -5.17
N GLY A 90 -0.30 10.73 -6.17
CA GLY A 90 0.75 11.74 -6.13
C GLY A 90 2.17 11.16 -6.26
N LEU A 91 2.32 9.98 -6.87
CA LEU A 91 3.62 9.34 -7.10
C LEU A 91 4.06 9.50 -8.56
N GLY A 92 5.38 9.48 -8.79
CA GLY A 92 5.93 9.45 -10.14
C GLY A 92 5.57 8.15 -10.86
N ARG A 93 5.30 8.22 -12.17
CA ARG A 93 4.91 7.04 -12.97
C ARG A 93 5.93 5.91 -12.92
N HIS A 94 7.21 6.26 -13.02
CA HIS A 94 8.28 5.28 -12.94
C HIS A 94 8.32 4.57 -11.57
N ALA A 95 8.03 5.30 -10.48
CA ALA A 95 7.95 4.72 -9.15
C ALA A 95 6.78 3.74 -9.03
N VAL A 96 5.61 4.09 -9.58
CA VAL A 96 4.45 3.18 -9.61
C VAL A 96 4.73 1.94 -10.44
N ALA A 97 5.31 2.09 -11.64
CA ALA A 97 5.68 0.97 -12.50
C ALA A 97 6.65 0.01 -11.79
N GLN A 98 7.67 0.56 -11.13
CA GLN A 98 8.64 -0.25 -10.38
C GLN A 98 7.98 -0.97 -9.21
N MET A 99 7.10 -0.29 -8.45
CA MET A 99 6.36 -0.92 -7.36
C MET A 99 5.47 -2.08 -7.85
N VAL A 100 4.78 -1.90 -8.98
CA VAL A 100 3.95 -2.96 -9.58
C VAL A 100 4.80 -4.15 -10.03
N ALA A 101 5.95 -3.89 -10.66
CA ALA A 101 6.89 -4.93 -11.08
C ALA A 101 7.46 -5.70 -9.88
N ASP A 102 7.94 -4.98 -8.86
CA ASP A 102 8.50 -5.58 -7.63
C ASP A 102 7.45 -6.44 -6.91
N ALA A 103 6.20 -5.96 -6.79
CA ALA A 103 5.11 -6.71 -6.18
C ALA A 103 4.75 -7.98 -6.96
N ARG A 104 4.88 -7.95 -8.29
CA ARG A 104 4.65 -9.12 -9.14
C ARG A 104 5.72 -10.19 -8.89
N VAL A 105 6.99 -9.79 -8.91
CA VAL A 105 8.12 -10.69 -8.60
C VAL A 105 7.98 -11.26 -7.19
N GLU A 106 7.60 -10.43 -6.22
CA GLU A 106 7.39 -10.87 -4.84
C GLU A 106 6.23 -11.88 -4.71
N ARG A 107 5.13 -11.68 -5.45
CA ARG A 107 4.02 -12.64 -5.46
C ARG A 107 4.44 -13.97 -6.06
N GLU A 108 5.16 -13.94 -7.18
CA GLU A 108 5.68 -15.14 -7.87
C GLU A 108 6.69 -15.91 -7.00
N ALA A 109 7.50 -15.23 -6.20
CA ALA A 109 8.44 -15.85 -5.28
C ALA A 109 7.77 -16.51 -4.05
N ASN A 110 6.52 -16.15 -3.73
CA ASN A 110 5.76 -16.65 -2.58
C ASN A 110 4.60 -17.60 -2.97
N ALA A 111 4.42 -17.89 -4.26
CA ALA A 111 3.43 -18.82 -4.79
C ALA A 111 3.96 -20.26 -4.80
#